data_AF-A0A151BMH7-F1
#
_entry.id   AF-A0A151BMH7-F1
#
_cell.length_a   1.000
_cell.length_b   1.000
_cell.length_c   1.000
_cell.angle_alpha   90.00
_cell.angle_beta   90.00
_cell.angle_gamma   90.00
#
_symmetry.space_group_name_H-M   'P 1'
#
loop_
_entity.id
_entity.type
_entity.pdbx_description
1 polymer ?
#
loop_
_entity_poly.entity_id
_entity_poly.type
_entity_poly.pdbx_seq_one_letter_code
_entity_poly.pdbx_strand_id
1 'polypeptide(L)'
;MAIELGEPPEVVGVPFTIRFAESEDLINWRLTSPRCVYSKDRYTACPTIRFLDDYYYMIYLEAKPGPAYEPHITRSRNLIQWQSSPFNPVMSFSADDKRIANPELTAEQRERIAGAVNVNNSDIDLCEFGGKTIIYYSWGNQQGTEFLAKAIYEGTLREFLHGFFPENG
;
A
#
# COMPACT_ATOMS: atom_id res chain seq x y z
N MET A 1 9.43 -10.56 4.21
CA MET A 1 8.01 -10.37 3.84
C MET A 1 7.33 -9.49 4.88
N ALA A 2 6.56 -8.49 4.46
CA ALA A 2 5.66 -7.75 5.33
C ALA A 2 4.31 -8.49 5.37
N ILE A 3 3.70 -8.61 6.56
CA ILE A 3 2.44 -9.32 6.78
C ILE A 3 1.58 -8.55 7.76
N GLU A 4 0.26 -8.71 7.68
CA GLU A 4 -0.68 -8.12 8.61
C GLU A 4 -1.10 -9.12 9.67
N LEU A 5 -1.19 -8.65 10.91
CA LEU A 5 -1.77 -9.39 12.02
C LEU A 5 -3.02 -8.67 12.54
N GLY A 6 -4.09 -9.42 12.75
CA GLY A 6 -5.33 -8.93 13.39
C GLY A 6 -5.39 -9.19 14.89
N GLU A 7 -4.60 -10.15 15.38
CA GLU A 7 -4.65 -10.65 16.76
C GLU A 7 -3.32 -11.34 17.15
N PRO A 8 -3.06 -11.55 18.44
CA PRO A 8 -3.84 -11.07 19.60
C PRO A 8 -3.51 -9.60 19.95
N PRO A 9 -4.40 -8.89 20.68
CA PRO A 9 -4.26 -7.46 20.97
C PRO A 9 -2.93 -7.07 21.65
N GLU A 10 -2.36 -7.92 22.50
CA GLU A 10 -1.06 -7.70 23.12
C GLU A 10 0.11 -7.67 22.11
N VAL A 11 -0.06 -8.31 20.95
CA VAL A 11 0.90 -8.29 19.85
C VAL A 11 0.65 -7.10 18.94
N VAL A 12 -0.61 -6.85 18.56
CA VAL A 12 -0.96 -5.89 17.49
C VAL A 12 -1.32 -4.50 18.00
N GLY A 13 -1.93 -4.36 19.18
CA GLY A 13 -2.58 -3.10 19.57
C GLY A 13 -3.85 -2.91 18.73
N VAL A 14 -3.79 -2.07 17.70
CA VAL A 14 -4.88 -1.93 16.72
C VAL A 14 -4.81 -3.07 15.68
N PRO A 15 -5.93 -3.75 15.35
CA PRO A 15 -5.94 -4.78 14.30
C PRO A 15 -5.42 -4.25 12.95
N PHE A 16 -4.91 -5.16 12.12
CA PHE A 16 -4.18 -4.84 10.89
C PHE A 16 -2.87 -4.08 11.20
N THR A 17 -2.07 -4.68 12.09
CA THR A 17 -0.71 -4.23 12.38
C THR A 17 0.28 -5.00 11.52
N ILE A 18 1.22 -4.30 10.89
CA ILE A 18 2.24 -4.93 10.04
C ILE A 18 3.38 -5.47 10.89
N ARG A 19 3.71 -6.73 10.64
CA ARG A 19 4.89 -7.44 11.13
C ARG A 19 5.71 -7.95 9.95
N PHE A 20 6.90 -8.46 10.25
CA PHE A 20 7.81 -8.96 9.23
C PHE A 20 8.19 -10.40 9.52
N ALA A 21 8.22 -11.20 8.47
CA ALA A 21 8.71 -12.57 8.48
C ALA A 21 9.90 -12.69 7.53
N GLU A 22 10.85 -13.54 7.90
CA GLU A 22 12.02 -13.88 7.10
C GLU A 22 12.11 -15.38 6.87
N SER A 23 12.74 -15.76 5.77
CA SER A 23 12.92 -17.15 5.36
C SER A 23 14.17 -17.25 4.48
N GLU A 24 14.86 -18.37 4.59
CA GLU A 24 16.05 -18.69 3.77
C GLU A 24 15.69 -19.59 2.57
N ASP A 25 14.51 -20.20 2.56
CA ASP A 25 14.07 -21.18 1.55
C ASP A 25 12.68 -20.89 0.97
N LEU A 26 12.04 -19.79 1.39
CA LEU A 26 10.67 -19.38 1.05
C LEU A 26 9.56 -20.34 1.50
N ILE A 27 9.90 -21.38 2.26
CA ILE A 27 8.97 -22.39 2.78
C ILE A 27 8.85 -22.25 4.30
N ASN A 28 9.98 -22.20 4.99
CA ASN A 28 10.07 -22.08 6.43
C ASN A 28 10.23 -20.62 6.81
N TRP A 29 9.18 -20.05 7.41
CA TRP A 29 9.13 -18.64 7.79
C TRP A 29 9.21 -18.48 9.30
N ARG A 30 10.02 -17.52 9.74
CA ARG A 30 10.10 -17.09 11.14
C ARG A 30 9.71 -15.63 11.27
N LEU A 31 8.93 -15.31 12.30
CA LEU A 31 8.65 -13.92 12.62
C LEU A 31 9.93 -13.25 13.10
N THR A 32 10.16 -12.04 12.59
CA THR A 32 11.21 -11.15 13.09
C THR A 32 10.91 -10.72 14.53
N SER A 33 11.89 -10.08 15.18
CA SER A 33 11.75 -9.53 16.53
C SER A 33 10.42 -8.79 16.72
N PRO A 34 9.76 -8.89 17.90
CA PRO A 34 8.56 -8.10 18.22
C PRO A 34 8.75 -6.58 18.11
N ARG A 35 10.00 -6.11 18.10
CA ARG A 35 10.34 -4.69 17.86
C ARG A 35 10.20 -4.29 16.38
N CYS A 36 10.24 -5.24 15.46
CA CYS A 36 10.04 -4.99 14.03
C CYS A 36 8.52 -4.98 13.76
N VAL A 37 7.93 -3.79 13.83
CA VAL A 37 6.47 -3.59 13.78
C VAL A 37 6.15 -2.23 13.17
N TYR A 38 5.01 -2.15 12.46
CA TYR A 38 4.47 -0.91 11.92
C TYR A 38 2.96 -1.04 11.65
N SER A 39 2.05 -0.28 12.21
CA SER A 39 2.15 0.46 13.46
C SER A 39 1.09 -0.08 14.42
N LYS A 40 1.26 0.11 15.73
CA LYS A 40 0.33 -0.47 16.73
C LYS A 40 -0.81 0.46 17.12
N ASP A 41 -0.73 1.72 16.71
CA ASP A 41 -1.56 2.83 17.16
C ASP A 41 -2.73 3.15 16.22
N ARG A 42 -2.74 2.57 15.01
CA ARG A 42 -3.78 2.82 14.00
C ARG A 42 -3.85 1.67 12.99
N TYR A 43 -4.90 1.70 12.17
CA TYR A 43 -5.11 0.75 11.07
C TYR A 43 -4.04 0.94 9.99
N THR A 44 -3.24 -0.10 9.72
CA THR A 44 -2.19 -0.09 8.70
C THR A 44 -2.19 -1.41 7.92
N ALA A 45 -2.95 -1.49 6.83
CA ALA A 45 -3.16 -2.74 6.09
C ALA A 45 -2.39 -2.79 4.77
N CYS A 46 -2.49 -3.92 4.08
CA CYS A 46 -2.04 -4.20 2.72
C CYS A 46 -0.60 -3.73 2.41
N PRO A 47 0.43 -4.15 3.16
CA PRO A 47 1.78 -3.65 2.96
C PRO A 47 2.43 -4.22 1.69
N THR A 48 3.04 -3.37 0.88
CA THR A 48 4.07 -3.76 -0.09
C THR A 48 5.41 -3.13 0.30
N ILE A 49 6.49 -3.90 0.19
CA ILE A 49 7.83 -3.49 0.66
C ILE A 49 8.89 -3.67 -0.43
N ARG A 50 9.80 -2.70 -0.55
CA ARG A 50 10.96 -2.72 -1.46
C ARG A 50 12.23 -2.40 -0.68
N PHE A 51 13.34 -3.05 -1.03
CA PHE A 51 14.66 -2.68 -0.52
C PHE A 51 15.44 -1.95 -1.63
N LEU A 52 15.88 -0.73 -1.35
CA LEU A 52 16.62 0.11 -2.27
C LEU A 52 17.54 1.05 -1.47
N ASP A 53 18.81 1.18 -1.87
CA ASP A 53 19.79 2.10 -1.28
C ASP A 53 19.82 2.08 0.26
N ASP A 54 19.93 0.87 0.82
CA ASP A 54 19.98 0.61 2.27
C ASP A 54 18.71 1.01 3.04
N TYR A 55 17.59 1.22 2.36
CA TYR A 55 16.28 1.45 2.96
C TYR A 55 15.27 0.40 2.51
N TYR A 56 14.48 -0.06 3.47
CA TYR A 56 13.17 -0.64 3.24
C TYR A 56 12.16 0.48 3.05
N TYR A 57 11.58 0.59 1.86
CA TYR A 57 10.42 1.43 1.57
C TYR A 57 9.18 0.57 1.66
N MET A 58 8.19 1.01 2.44
CA MET A 58 6.93 0.30 2.61
C MET A 58 5.76 1.22 2.32
N ILE A 59 4.92 0.80 1.38
CA ILE A 59 3.61 1.41 1.13
C ILE A 59 2.57 0.56 1.85
N TYR A 60 1.63 1.21 2.54
CA TYR A 60 0.59 0.58 3.34
C TYR A 60 -0.68 1.41 3.27
N LEU A 61 -1.84 0.79 3.48
CA LEU A 61 -3.12 1.46 3.56
C LEU A 61 -3.33 2.03 4.98
N GLU A 62 -3.63 3.33 5.09
CA GLU A 62 -3.96 3.98 6.36
C GLU A 62 -5.42 4.42 6.37
N ALA A 63 -6.14 4.15 7.47
CA ALA A 63 -7.47 4.71 7.69
C ALA A 63 -7.36 6.19 8.08
N LYS A 64 -8.10 7.06 7.38
CA LYS A 64 -8.17 8.51 7.63
C LYS A 64 -9.46 8.87 8.38
N PRO A 65 -9.58 10.09 8.94
CA PRO A 65 -10.85 10.55 9.49
C PRO A 65 -11.99 10.47 8.45
N GLY A 66 -13.11 9.85 8.84
CA GLY A 66 -14.20 9.51 7.92
C GLY A 66 -14.04 8.11 7.30
N PRO A 67 -14.81 7.75 6.26
CA PRO A 67 -14.73 6.44 5.65
C PRO A 67 -13.60 6.34 4.60
N ALA A 68 -12.49 7.06 4.77
CA ALA A 68 -11.43 7.19 3.76
C ALA A 68 -10.21 6.35 4.10
N TYR A 69 -9.61 5.70 3.09
CA TYR A 69 -8.44 4.85 3.24
C TYR A 69 -7.43 5.15 2.15
N GLU A 70 -6.26 5.64 2.53
CA GLU A 70 -5.26 6.13 1.59
C GLU A 70 -3.93 5.38 1.75
N PRO A 71 -3.26 5.05 0.65
CA PRO A 71 -1.94 4.44 0.69
C PRO A 71 -0.91 5.49 1.10
N HIS A 72 -0.17 5.19 2.15
CA HIS A 72 0.93 5.98 2.68
C HIS A 72 2.25 5.25 2.49
N ILE A 73 3.35 5.98 2.41
CA ILE A 73 4.71 5.46 2.32
C ILE A 73 5.55 5.86 3.54
N THR A 74 6.33 4.90 4.02
CA THR A 74 7.32 5.05 5.07
C THR A 74 8.62 4.37 4.65
N ARG A 75 9.75 4.73 5.25
CA ARG A 75 11.01 3.99 5.07
C ARG A 75 11.72 3.67 6.38
N SER A 76 12.55 2.63 6.39
CA SER A 76 13.35 2.21 7.52
C SER A 76 14.65 1.54 7.07
N ARG A 77 15.73 1.65 7.85
CA ARG A 77 16.95 0.86 7.63
C ARG A 77 16.94 -0.49 8.36
N ASN A 78 16.09 -0.65 9.37
CA ASN A 78 16.17 -1.76 10.32
C ASN A 78 14.81 -2.39 10.68
N LEU A 79 13.73 -1.98 10.01
CA LEU A 79 12.33 -2.42 10.25
C LEU A 79 11.77 -2.08 11.64
N ILE A 80 12.53 -1.32 12.45
CA ILE A 80 12.16 -0.91 13.81
C ILE A 80 11.83 0.58 13.83
N GLN A 81 12.74 1.40 13.30
CA GLN A 81 12.61 2.86 13.26
C GLN A 81 12.12 3.28 11.88
N TRP A 82 10.95 3.90 11.83
CA TRP A 82 10.27 4.25 10.59
C TRP A 82 10.18 5.77 10.42
N GLN A 83 10.54 6.25 9.24
CA GLN A 83 10.36 7.63 8.81
C GLN A 83 9.17 7.69 7.86
N SER A 84 8.11 8.39 8.25
CA SER A 84 6.99 8.69 7.36
C SER A 84 7.39 9.74 6.32
N SER A 85 6.87 9.62 5.10
CA SER A 85 7.08 10.65 4.08
C SER A 85 6.28 11.94 4.40
N PRO A 86 6.86 13.13 4.22
CA PRO A 86 6.14 14.40 4.29
C PRO A 86 5.20 14.63 3.09
N PHE A 87 5.32 13.82 2.03
CA PHE A 87 4.50 13.91 0.81
C PHE A 87 3.41 12.85 0.75
N ASN A 88 3.09 12.22 1.90
CA ASN A 88 1.93 11.35 1.98
C ASN A 88 0.62 12.11 1.73
N PRO A 89 -0.40 11.47 1.12
CA PRO A 89 -0.42 10.07 0.68
C PRO A 89 0.27 9.83 -0.67
N VAL A 90 0.52 8.55 -1.01
CA VAL A 90 1.07 8.14 -2.32
C VAL A 90 0.09 8.43 -3.46
N MET A 91 -1.20 8.22 -3.20
CA MET A 91 -2.31 8.57 -4.07
C MET A 91 -3.60 8.68 -3.25
N SER A 92 -4.63 9.29 -3.84
CA SER A 92 -5.95 9.43 -3.24
C SER A 92 -7.02 9.01 -4.24
N PHE A 93 -8.11 8.43 -3.71
CA PHE A 93 -9.21 7.96 -4.54
C PHE A 93 -9.86 9.13 -5.28
N SER A 94 -10.26 8.89 -6.52
CA SER A 94 -10.81 9.95 -7.37
C SER A 94 -11.82 9.45 -8.38
N ALA A 95 -12.37 10.37 -9.18
CA ALA A 95 -13.22 10.02 -10.31
C ALA A 95 -12.46 9.26 -11.41
N ASP A 96 -11.13 9.42 -11.49
CA ASP A 96 -10.32 8.73 -12.50
C ASP A 96 -10.29 7.21 -12.30
N ASP A 97 -10.47 6.71 -11.07
CA ASP A 97 -10.47 5.28 -10.75
C ASP A 97 -11.62 4.54 -11.46
N LYS A 98 -12.71 5.26 -11.79
CA LYS A 98 -13.87 4.73 -12.50
C LYS A 98 -13.67 4.66 -14.02
N ARG A 99 -12.54 5.13 -14.55
CA ARG A 99 -12.28 5.13 -15.99
C ARG A 99 -12.05 3.71 -16.48
N ILE A 100 -12.92 3.29 -17.39
CA ILE A 100 -12.91 1.92 -17.89
C ILE A 100 -11.85 1.78 -18.98
N ALA A 101 -10.80 1.00 -18.68
CA ALA A 101 -9.77 0.65 -19.66
C ALA A 101 -10.15 -0.57 -20.52
N ASN A 102 -11.00 -1.47 -20.02
CA ASN A 102 -11.40 -2.69 -20.74
C ASN A 102 -12.63 -2.41 -21.63
N PRO A 103 -12.50 -2.44 -22.97
CA PRO A 103 -13.64 -2.21 -23.87
C PRO A 103 -14.69 -3.34 -23.81
N GLU A 104 -14.31 -4.54 -23.36
CA GLU A 104 -15.16 -5.75 -23.39
C GLU A 104 -16.18 -5.83 -22.24
N LEU A 105 -16.22 -4.84 -21.33
CA LEU A 105 -17.20 -4.86 -20.23
C LEU A 105 -18.64 -4.70 -20.73
N THR A 106 -19.56 -5.50 -20.18
CA THR A 106 -21.00 -5.43 -20.47
C THR A 106 -21.60 -4.12 -19.97
N ALA A 107 -22.78 -3.74 -20.48
CA ALA A 107 -23.50 -2.56 -20.00
C ALA A 107 -23.77 -2.61 -18.48
N GLU A 108 -24.16 -3.77 -17.95
CA GLU A 108 -24.40 -3.98 -16.52
C GLU A 108 -23.12 -3.79 -15.69
N GLN A 109 -21.98 -4.32 -16.14
CA GLN A 109 -20.69 -4.13 -15.46
C GLN A 109 -20.27 -2.66 -15.44
N ARG A 110 -20.51 -1.94 -16.55
CA ARG A 110 -20.23 -0.50 -16.66
C ARG A 110 -21.10 0.32 -15.71
N GLU A 111 -22.39 0.00 -15.62
CA GLU A 111 -23.32 0.64 -14.68
C GLU A 111 -22.91 0.39 -13.23
N ARG A 112 -22.50 -0.85 -12.90
CA ARG A 112 -21.97 -1.20 -11.57
C ARG A 112 -20.73 -0.36 -11.20
N ILE A 113 -19.79 -0.17 -12.13
CA ILE A 113 -18.60 0.68 -11.91
C ILE A 113 -19.01 2.14 -11.71
N ALA A 114 -19.90 2.65 -12.55
CA ALA A 114 -20.36 4.03 -12.47
C ALA A 114 -21.04 4.35 -11.12
N GLY A 115 -21.90 3.44 -10.65
CA GLY A 115 -22.62 3.57 -9.38
C GLY A 115 -21.82 3.22 -8.12
N ALA A 116 -20.61 2.66 -8.24
CA ALA A 116 -19.83 2.23 -7.09
C ALA A 116 -19.40 3.39 -6.18
N VAL A 117 -19.41 3.14 -4.87
CA VAL A 117 -18.82 4.03 -3.87
C VAL A 117 -17.30 3.84 -3.90
N ASN A 118 -16.56 4.93 -4.01
CA ASN A 118 -15.09 4.93 -4.01
C ASN A 118 -14.58 5.73 -2.81
N VAL A 119 -13.92 5.06 -1.87
CA VAL A 119 -13.36 5.66 -0.66
C VAL A 119 -11.96 5.15 -0.32
N ASN A 120 -11.37 4.30 -1.18
CA ASN A 120 -10.04 3.75 -0.95
C ASN A 120 -9.23 3.54 -2.22
N ASN A 121 -7.90 3.57 -2.06
CA ASN A 121 -6.97 2.89 -2.94
C ASN A 121 -6.10 1.93 -2.10
N SER A 122 -6.48 0.66 -2.05
CA SER A 122 -5.80 -0.39 -1.26
C SER A 122 -4.95 -1.31 -2.14
N ASP A 123 -4.25 -2.24 -1.48
CA ASP A 123 -3.55 -3.34 -2.16
C ASP A 123 -2.59 -2.86 -3.25
N ILE A 124 -1.90 -1.74 -2.97
CA ILE A 124 -0.91 -1.20 -3.89
C ILE A 124 0.20 -2.23 -4.07
N ASP A 125 0.50 -2.51 -5.33
CA ASP A 125 1.79 -3.08 -5.70
C ASP A 125 2.33 -2.41 -6.97
N LEU A 126 3.65 -2.47 -7.13
CA LEU A 126 4.31 -1.72 -8.19
C LEU A 126 5.58 -2.38 -8.70
N CYS A 127 5.85 -2.19 -9.99
CA CYS A 127 7.06 -2.67 -10.65
C CYS A 127 7.58 -1.64 -11.64
N GLU A 128 8.89 -1.66 -11.85
CA GLU A 128 9.50 -0.89 -12.92
C GLU A 128 9.43 -1.68 -14.23
N PHE A 129 8.98 -1.03 -15.31
CA PHE A 129 8.98 -1.59 -16.65
C PHE A 129 9.10 -0.49 -17.70
N GLY A 130 10.06 -0.62 -18.62
CA GLY A 130 10.24 0.34 -19.72
C GLY A 130 10.58 1.76 -19.28
N GLY A 131 11.33 1.91 -18.18
CA GLY A 131 11.69 3.22 -17.61
C GLY A 131 10.56 3.93 -16.86
N LYS A 132 9.45 3.22 -16.59
CA LYS A 132 8.28 3.73 -15.85
C LYS A 132 7.99 2.86 -14.64
N THR A 133 7.36 3.45 -13.63
CA THR A 133 6.84 2.72 -12.48
C THR A 133 5.36 2.47 -12.71
N ILE A 134 5.00 1.21 -12.92
CA ILE A 134 3.63 0.76 -13.08
C ILE A 134 3.09 0.42 -11.70
N ILE A 135 1.94 1.00 -11.35
CA ILE A 135 1.30 0.84 -10.06
C ILE A 135 -0.06 0.17 -10.29
N TYR A 136 -0.31 -0.96 -9.63
CA TYR A 136 -1.61 -1.62 -9.56
C TYR A 136 -2.19 -1.45 -8.17
N TYR A 137 -3.50 -1.30 -8.08
CA TYR A 137 -4.19 -1.07 -6.81
C TYR A 137 -5.66 -1.48 -6.92
N SER A 138 -6.29 -1.75 -5.79
CA SER A 138 -7.73 -1.95 -5.65
C SER A 138 -8.41 -0.66 -5.22
N TRP A 139 -9.59 -0.35 -5.76
CA TRP A 139 -10.44 0.75 -5.28
C TRP A 139 -11.86 0.28 -5.06
N GLY A 140 -12.58 0.94 -4.16
CA GLY A 140 -13.89 0.44 -3.73
C GLY A 140 -14.45 1.09 -2.48
N ASN A 141 -15.27 0.31 -1.77
CA ASN A 141 -16.01 0.77 -0.59
C ASN A 141 -15.53 0.16 0.74
N GLN A 142 -14.46 -0.66 0.73
CA GLN A 142 -13.97 -1.43 1.88
C GLN A 142 -15.01 -2.38 2.51
N GLN A 143 -16.06 -2.72 1.76
CA GLN A 143 -17.20 -3.55 2.20
C GLN A 143 -17.59 -4.57 1.11
N GLY A 144 -16.61 -5.00 0.29
CA GLY A 144 -16.79 -6.06 -0.71
C GLY A 144 -17.15 -5.58 -2.12
N THR A 145 -17.28 -4.27 -2.37
CA THR A 145 -17.28 -3.73 -3.74
C THR A 145 -15.89 -3.18 -4.05
N GLU A 146 -15.17 -3.88 -4.92
CA GLU A 146 -13.78 -3.61 -5.25
C GLU A 146 -13.52 -3.81 -6.74
N PHE A 147 -12.60 -3.02 -7.29
CA PHE A 147 -12.18 -3.05 -8.68
C PHE A 147 -10.67 -2.86 -8.79
N LEU A 148 -10.04 -3.49 -9.78
CA LEU A 148 -8.63 -3.32 -10.07
C LEU A 148 -8.39 -2.10 -10.98
N ALA A 149 -7.41 -1.29 -10.65
CA ALA A 149 -6.97 -0.16 -11.45
C ALA A 149 -5.45 -0.12 -11.60
N LYS A 150 -5.00 0.77 -12.50
CA LYS A 150 -3.59 0.97 -12.83
C LYS A 150 -3.29 2.47 -12.90
N ALA A 151 -2.18 2.87 -12.30
CA ALA A 151 -1.56 4.18 -12.46
C ALA A 151 -0.13 4.01 -13.01
N ILE A 152 0.43 5.10 -13.53
CA ILE A 152 1.79 5.15 -14.07
C ILE A 152 2.48 6.38 -13.53
N TYR A 153 3.67 6.19 -12.96
CA TYR A 153 4.63 7.25 -12.74
C TYR A 153 5.68 7.21 -13.86
N GLU A 154 5.90 8.35 -14.50
CA GLU A 154 6.85 8.53 -15.61
C GLU A 154 8.27 8.67 -15.06
N GLY A 155 8.83 7.55 -14.59
CA GLY A 155 10.19 7.44 -14.08
C GLY A 155 10.46 6.07 -13.43
N THR A 156 11.72 5.83 -13.13
CA THR A 156 12.21 4.61 -12.46
C THR A 156 11.63 4.44 -11.07
N LEU A 157 11.67 3.21 -10.55
CA LEU A 157 11.26 2.92 -9.17
C LEU A 157 12.11 3.70 -8.16
N ARG A 158 13.40 3.88 -8.48
CA ARG A 158 14.32 4.69 -7.68
C ARG A 158 13.88 6.13 -7.56
N GLU A 159 13.55 6.77 -8.69
CA GLU A 159 13.07 8.16 -8.72
C GLU A 159 11.74 8.29 -7.97
N PHE A 160 10.81 7.34 -8.18
CA PHE A 160 9.54 7.30 -7.47
C PHE A 160 9.75 7.26 -5.95
N LEU A 161 10.53 6.29 -5.44
CA LEU A 161 10.75 6.12 -4.00
C LEU A 161 11.53 7.29 -3.38
N HIS A 162 12.55 7.80 -4.07
CA HIS A 162 13.34 8.93 -3.57
C HIS A 162 12.53 10.23 -3.55
N GLY A 163 11.61 10.42 -4.50
CA GLY A 163 10.73 11.59 -4.56
C GLY A 163 9.91 11.79 -3.29
N PHE A 164 9.57 10.72 -2.57
CA PHE A 164 8.85 10.80 -1.29
C PHE A 164 9.73 11.20 -0.10
N PHE A 165 11.05 11.25 -0.23
CA PHE A 165 11.95 11.48 0.91
C PHE A 165 13.11 12.43 0.54
N PRO A 166 12.84 13.75 0.46
CA PRO A 166 13.86 14.73 0.13
C PRO A 166 14.90 14.81 1.25
N GLU A 167 16.15 15.15 0.90
CA GLU A 167 17.27 15.18 1.86
C GLU A 167 17.15 16.25 2.95
N ASN A 168 16.21 17.20 2.82
CA ASN A 168 16.04 18.37 3.71
C ASN A 168 14.62 18.54 4.26
N GLY A 169 13.89 17.45 4.49
CA GLY A 169 12.55 17.45 5.13
C GLY A 169 12.60 17.41 6.65
#